data_AF-A0A975G805-F1
#
_entry.id   AF-A0A975G805-F1
#
_cell.length_a   1.000
_cell.length_b   1.000
_cell.length_c   1.000
_cell.angle_alpha   90.00
_cell.angle_beta   90.00
_cell.angle_gamma   90.00
#
_symmetry.space_group_name_H-M   'P 1'
#
loop_
_entity.id
_entity.type
_entity.pdbx_description
1 polymer ?
#
loop_
_entity_poly.entity_id
_entity_poly.type
_entity_poly.pdbx_seq_one_letter_code
_entity_poly.pdbx_strand_id
1 'polypeptide(L)'
;MVQNISENGRFGSLGVIGGISFVFILAVCTAWHFLVANDSVAPDGREFKVVVQEQTERIRDLEDDIAAAKHSIEVRRQTAADADILAHKLELAESENSARIKSVADLKAGIDRLESDLKSYKDDYREGVWKSAAGEKLPSLALKSGRRYDNVTIVRVTAGGMEISHQDGLARISPTDLDATWQKRFQWDMSQPVH
;
A
#
# COMPACT_ATOMS: atom_id res chain seq x y z
N MET A 1 -69.77 124.82 23.77
CA MET A 1 -69.75 123.80 24.83
C MET A 1 -68.61 122.82 24.48
N VAL A 2 -67.50 122.70 25.21
CA VAL A 2 -67.30 122.33 26.65
C VAL A 2 -67.49 120.81 26.83
N GLN A 3 -66.55 119.95 27.31
CA GLN A 3 -65.10 119.95 27.66
C GLN A 3 -64.54 118.49 27.44
N ASN A 4 -63.25 118.06 27.38
CA ASN A 4 -61.93 118.39 28.02
C ASN A 4 -61.74 117.81 29.46
N ILE A 5 -60.65 117.12 29.91
CA ILE A 5 -59.27 116.80 29.41
C ILE A 5 -58.77 115.43 30.00
N SER A 6 -58.04 114.59 29.25
CA SER A 6 -56.77 113.88 29.66
C SER A 6 -56.28 112.89 28.57
N GLU A 7 -54.99 112.69 28.21
CA GLU A 7 -53.67 112.72 28.89
C GLU A 7 -53.34 111.45 29.74
N ASN A 8 -52.12 110.87 29.82
CA ASN A 8 -50.84 111.09 29.09
C ASN A 8 -49.83 109.92 29.28
N GLY A 9 -48.89 109.75 28.33
CA GLY A 9 -47.53 109.15 28.51
C GLY A 9 -47.36 107.61 28.61
N ARG A 10 -46.15 107.03 28.69
CA ARG A 10 -44.87 107.21 27.93
C ARG A 10 -43.82 106.12 28.36
N PHE A 11 -43.20 105.43 27.39
CA PHE A 11 -41.89 104.71 27.44
C PHE A 11 -41.55 103.64 28.53
N GLY A 12 -41.00 102.49 28.09
CA GLY A 12 -39.79 101.89 28.72
C GLY A 12 -39.73 100.36 28.97
N SER A 13 -39.27 99.55 28.01
CA SER A 13 -38.89 98.13 28.25
C SER A 13 -38.09 97.46 27.11
N LEU A 14 -36.79 97.80 26.94
CA LEU A 14 -35.96 97.23 25.84
C LEU A 14 -34.68 96.47 26.30
N GLY A 15 -34.45 96.32 27.61
CA GLY A 15 -33.22 95.69 28.15
C GLY A 15 -33.31 94.21 28.51
N VAL A 16 -34.53 93.65 28.65
CA VAL A 16 -34.72 92.31 29.29
C VAL A 16 -34.57 91.15 28.30
N ILE A 17 -34.96 91.34 27.04
CA ILE A 17 -35.09 90.26 26.04
C ILE A 17 -33.74 89.59 25.75
N GLY A 18 -32.66 90.38 25.61
CA GLY A 18 -31.33 89.85 25.28
C GLY A 18 -30.72 88.93 26.33
N GLY A 19 -31.01 89.15 27.62
CA GLY A 19 -30.49 88.32 28.71
C GLY A 19 -31.08 86.91 28.72
N ILE A 20 -32.38 86.79 28.45
CA ILE A 20 -33.10 85.50 28.46
C ILE A 20 -32.59 84.60 27.32
N SER A 21 -32.39 85.15 26.12
CA SER A 21 -31.85 84.39 24.98
C SER A 21 -30.46 83.82 25.25
N PHE A 22 -29.57 84.56 25.93
CA PHE A 22 -28.23 84.08 26.26
C PHE A 22 -28.25 82.90 27.25
N VAL A 23 -29.09 82.98 28.29
CA VAL A 23 -29.29 81.86 29.23
C VAL A 23 -29.88 80.64 28.53
N PHE A 24 -30.82 80.82 27.61
CA PHE A 24 -31.43 79.71 26.87
C PHE A 24 -30.43 79.03 25.91
N ILE A 25 -29.59 79.81 25.22
CA ILE A 25 -28.52 79.28 24.36
C ILE A 25 -27.48 78.53 25.20
N LEU A 26 -27.06 79.06 26.37
CA LEU A 26 -26.17 78.35 27.28
C LEU A 26 -26.79 77.04 27.77
N ALA A 27 -28.06 77.04 28.18
CA ALA A 27 -28.76 75.83 28.63
C ALA A 27 -28.82 74.76 27.54
N VAL A 28 -29.13 75.15 26.29
CA VAL A 28 -29.13 74.26 25.12
C VAL A 28 -27.71 73.74 24.84
N CYS A 29 -26.68 74.58 24.89
CA CYS A 29 -25.28 74.15 24.71
C CYS A 29 -24.84 73.17 25.81
N THR A 30 -25.19 73.40 27.08
CA THR A 30 -24.86 72.47 28.17
C THR A 30 -25.62 71.15 28.07
N ALA A 31 -26.90 71.18 27.69
CA ALA A 31 -27.69 69.97 27.45
C ALA A 31 -27.15 69.17 26.26
N TRP A 32 -26.75 69.84 25.18
CA TRP A 32 -26.12 69.21 24.02
C TRP A 32 -24.77 68.57 24.36
N HIS A 33 -23.90 69.29 25.10
CA HIS A 33 -22.64 68.72 25.57
C HIS A 33 -22.84 67.53 26.51
N PHE A 34 -23.83 67.57 27.40
CA PHE A 34 -24.13 66.46 28.31
C PHE A 34 -24.64 65.23 27.55
N LEU A 35 -25.52 65.42 26.57
CA LEU A 35 -26.10 64.33 25.77
C LEU A 35 -25.03 63.68 24.88
N VAL A 36 -24.21 64.47 24.18
CA VAL A 36 -23.08 63.96 23.36
C VAL A 36 -21.99 63.30 24.23
N ALA A 37 -21.77 63.75 25.46
CA ALA A 37 -20.84 63.09 26.37
C ALA A 37 -21.35 61.71 26.83
N ASN A 38 -22.66 61.55 26.99
CA ASN A 38 -23.28 60.32 27.52
C ASN A 38 -23.28 59.15 26.53
N ASP A 39 -23.23 59.41 25.21
CA ASP A 39 -23.08 58.37 24.18
C ASP A 39 -21.72 57.62 24.22
N SER A 40 -20.78 58.09 25.07
CA SER A 40 -19.43 57.50 25.19
C SER A 40 -19.38 56.17 25.96
N VAL A 41 -20.43 55.83 26.73
CA VAL A 41 -20.38 54.81 27.79
C VAL A 41 -21.32 53.63 27.49
N ALA A 42 -20.79 52.41 27.55
CA ALA A 42 -21.56 51.18 27.37
C ALA A 42 -22.42 50.87 28.62
N PRO A 43 -23.44 49.99 28.53
CA PRO A 43 -24.32 49.64 29.66
C PRO A 43 -23.63 48.99 30.87
N ASP A 44 -22.36 48.61 30.76
CA ASP A 44 -21.53 48.06 31.84
C ASP A 44 -20.64 49.13 32.55
N GLY A 45 -20.76 50.40 32.15
CA GLY A 45 -20.01 51.52 32.71
C GLY A 45 -18.61 51.72 32.14
N ARG A 46 -18.19 50.93 31.14
CA ARG A 46 -16.91 51.13 30.42
C ARG A 46 -17.11 52.06 29.22
N GLU A 47 -16.05 52.71 28.77
CA GLU A 47 -16.08 53.43 27.49
C GLU A 47 -16.42 52.44 26.36
N PHE A 48 -17.42 52.79 25.53
CA PHE A 48 -17.88 51.97 24.40
C PHE A 48 -16.72 51.55 23.49
N LYS A 49 -15.76 52.46 23.30
CA LYS A 49 -14.51 52.23 22.54
C LYS A 49 -13.68 51.05 23.07
N VAL A 50 -13.59 50.86 24.39
CA VAL A 50 -12.83 49.77 25.02
C VAL A 50 -13.54 48.43 24.79
N VAL A 51 -14.87 48.41 24.92
CA VAL A 51 -15.69 47.20 24.67
C VAL A 51 -15.62 46.79 23.20
N VAL A 52 -15.69 47.75 22.27
CA VAL A 52 -15.54 47.49 20.83
C VAL A 52 -14.12 47.00 20.50
N GLN A 53 -13.08 47.53 21.12
CA GLN A 53 -11.71 47.02 20.94
C GLN A 53 -11.57 45.58 21.44
N GLU A 54 -12.01 45.29 22.68
CA GLU A 54 -11.99 43.94 23.28
C GLU A 54 -12.77 42.91 22.43
N GLN A 55 -13.89 43.32 21.84
CA GLN A 55 -14.66 42.48 20.92
C GLN A 55 -13.97 42.30 19.57
N THR A 56 -13.30 43.33 19.04
CA THR A 56 -12.55 43.25 17.77
C THR A 56 -11.34 42.32 17.90
N GLU A 57 -10.62 42.40 19.02
CA GLU A 57 -9.50 41.50 19.34
C GLU A 57 -10.00 40.05 19.47
N ARG A 58 -11.08 39.80 20.22
CA ARG A 58 -11.70 38.46 20.31
C ARG A 58 -12.20 37.91 18.98
N ILE A 59 -12.79 38.73 18.12
CA ILE A 59 -13.24 38.29 16.78
C ILE A 59 -12.03 37.85 15.96
N ARG A 60 -10.94 38.62 15.99
CA ARG A 60 -9.70 38.28 15.29
C ARG A 60 -9.08 36.97 15.81
N ASP A 61 -8.95 36.82 17.12
CA ASP A 61 -8.41 35.60 17.73
C ASP A 61 -9.25 34.37 17.33
N LEU A 62 -10.58 34.50 17.31
CA LEU A 62 -11.50 33.45 16.85
C LEU A 62 -11.41 33.20 15.33
N GLU A 63 -11.14 34.20 14.50
CA GLU A 63 -10.90 34.03 13.06
C GLU A 63 -9.61 33.25 12.79
N ASP A 64 -8.52 33.57 13.51
CA ASP A 64 -7.24 32.87 13.43
C ASP A 64 -7.35 31.41 13.97
N ASP A 65 -8.05 31.19 15.09
CA ASP A 65 -8.36 29.84 15.61
C ASP A 65 -9.21 29.03 14.62
N ILE A 66 -10.22 29.65 14.00
CA ILE A 66 -11.06 29.00 12.98
C ILE A 66 -10.23 28.66 11.73
N ALA A 67 -9.26 29.49 11.34
CA ALA A 67 -8.36 29.21 10.23
C ALA A 67 -7.43 28.02 10.56
N ALA A 68 -6.83 28.01 11.75
CA ALA A 68 -5.99 26.90 12.23
C ALA A 68 -6.78 25.58 12.34
N ALA A 69 -8.00 25.63 12.90
CA ALA A 69 -8.90 24.49 12.99
C ALA A 69 -9.25 23.92 11.60
N LYS A 70 -9.66 24.77 10.66
CA LYS A 70 -9.94 24.38 9.26
C LYS A 70 -8.74 23.70 8.60
N HIS A 71 -7.55 24.26 8.75
CA HIS A 71 -6.33 23.66 8.20
C HIS A 71 -6.05 22.29 8.82
N SER A 72 -6.20 22.14 10.13
CA SER A 72 -6.02 20.86 10.83
C SER A 72 -7.03 19.78 10.40
N ILE A 73 -8.26 20.16 10.07
CA ILE A 73 -9.31 19.27 9.55
C ILE A 73 -8.95 18.78 8.14
N GLU A 74 -8.49 19.68 7.27
CA GLU A 74 -8.12 19.32 5.90
C GLU A 74 -6.88 18.41 5.86
N VAL A 75 -5.86 18.68 6.68
CA VAL A 75 -4.70 17.77 6.83
C VAL A 75 -5.14 16.38 7.31
N ARG A 76 -6.03 16.31 8.32
CA ARG A 76 -6.58 15.03 8.81
C ARG A 76 -7.37 14.30 7.71
N ARG A 77 -8.15 15.02 6.92
CA ARG A 77 -8.93 14.49 5.79
C ARG A 77 -8.01 13.89 4.71
N GLN A 78 -6.91 14.57 4.39
CA GLN A 78 -5.91 14.07 3.44
C GLN A 78 -5.26 12.78 3.98
N THR A 79 -4.82 12.76 5.25
CA THR A 79 -4.25 11.54 5.85
C THR A 79 -5.25 10.37 5.93
N ALA A 80 -6.55 10.64 6.04
CA ALA A 80 -7.57 9.59 5.99
C ALA A 80 -7.75 9.03 4.57
N ALA A 81 -7.81 9.90 3.55
CA ALA A 81 -7.87 9.48 2.15
C ALA A 81 -6.62 8.68 1.72
N ASP A 82 -5.43 9.09 2.18
CA ASP A 82 -4.18 8.34 1.94
C ASP A 82 -4.20 6.97 2.64
N ALA A 83 -4.80 6.86 3.84
CA ALA A 83 -4.97 5.59 4.54
C ALA A 83 -5.95 4.65 3.82
N ASP A 84 -7.07 5.15 3.32
CA ASP A 84 -8.03 4.37 2.52
C ASP A 84 -7.38 3.86 1.21
N ILE A 85 -6.60 4.72 0.53
CA ILE A 85 -5.82 4.36 -0.67
C ILE A 85 -4.76 3.29 -0.32
N LEU A 86 -4.13 3.36 0.85
CA LEU A 86 -3.14 2.38 1.29
C LEU A 86 -3.80 1.04 1.66
N ALA A 87 -4.97 1.05 2.30
CA ALA A 87 -5.74 -0.15 2.61
C ALA A 87 -6.15 -0.91 1.34
N HIS A 88 -6.70 -0.22 0.34
CA HIS A 88 -7.05 -0.83 -0.95
C HIS A 88 -5.80 -1.38 -1.69
N LYS A 89 -4.65 -0.71 -1.58
CA LYS A 89 -3.38 -1.23 -2.14
C LYS A 89 -2.91 -2.49 -1.42
N LEU A 90 -3.09 -2.58 -0.10
CA LEU A 90 -2.75 -3.76 0.69
C LEU A 90 -3.66 -4.94 0.34
N GLU A 91 -4.98 -4.75 0.27
CA GLU A 91 -5.94 -5.79 -0.12
C GLU A 91 -5.63 -6.36 -1.51
N LEU A 92 -5.33 -5.49 -2.48
CA LEU A 92 -4.93 -5.91 -3.83
C LEU A 92 -3.62 -6.71 -3.81
N ALA A 93 -2.62 -6.27 -3.03
CA ALA A 93 -1.34 -6.95 -2.90
C ALA A 93 -1.46 -8.31 -2.18
N GLU A 94 -2.32 -8.42 -1.17
CA GLU A 94 -2.63 -9.69 -0.49
C GLU A 94 -3.37 -10.66 -1.42
N SER A 95 -4.34 -10.17 -2.19
CA SER A 95 -5.04 -10.94 -3.23
C SER A 95 -4.07 -11.49 -4.27
N GLU A 96 -3.20 -10.63 -4.84
CA GLU A 96 -2.14 -11.04 -5.76
C GLU A 96 -1.17 -12.05 -5.13
N ASN A 97 -0.73 -11.82 -3.90
CA ASN A 97 0.17 -12.74 -3.19
C ASN A 97 -0.48 -14.11 -2.99
N SER A 98 -1.77 -14.15 -2.62
CA SER A 98 -2.53 -15.41 -2.48
C SER A 98 -2.62 -16.18 -3.81
N ALA A 99 -2.74 -15.48 -4.94
CA ALA A 99 -2.75 -16.08 -6.27
C ALA A 99 -1.35 -16.61 -6.68
N ARG A 100 -0.29 -15.84 -6.39
CA ARG A 100 1.11 -16.25 -6.62
C ARG A 100 1.47 -17.49 -5.80
N ILE A 101 1.07 -17.55 -4.52
CA ILE A 101 1.30 -18.70 -3.63
C ILE A 101 0.64 -19.97 -4.18
N LYS A 102 -0.62 -19.89 -4.66
CA LYS A 102 -1.31 -21.00 -5.32
C LYS A 102 -0.56 -21.44 -6.58
N SER A 103 -0.21 -20.51 -7.46
CA SER A 103 0.54 -20.80 -8.69
C SER A 103 1.89 -21.48 -8.43
N VAL A 104 2.62 -21.10 -7.37
CA VAL A 104 3.87 -21.76 -6.96
C VAL A 104 3.61 -23.19 -6.48
N ALA A 105 2.54 -23.43 -5.72
CA ALA A 105 2.16 -24.78 -5.28
C ALA A 105 1.75 -25.68 -6.45
N ASP A 106 0.94 -25.16 -7.38
CA ASP A 106 0.50 -25.88 -8.58
C ASP A 106 1.68 -26.20 -9.51
N LEU A 107 2.60 -25.24 -9.72
CA LEU A 107 3.82 -25.45 -10.50
C LEU A 107 4.73 -26.49 -9.87
N LYS A 108 4.90 -26.48 -8.54
CA LYS A 108 5.67 -27.51 -7.84
C LYS A 108 5.03 -28.90 -8.01
N ALA A 109 3.72 -29.02 -7.80
CA ALA A 109 3.01 -30.27 -8.01
C ALA A 109 3.07 -30.74 -9.49
N GLY A 110 3.21 -29.83 -10.44
CA GLY A 110 3.52 -30.12 -11.84
C GLY A 110 4.93 -30.68 -12.05
N ILE A 111 5.95 -30.08 -11.41
CA ILE A 111 7.34 -30.56 -11.45
C ILE A 111 7.45 -31.95 -10.82
N ASP A 112 6.93 -32.14 -9.60
CA ASP A 112 6.98 -33.41 -8.86
C ASP A 112 6.35 -34.56 -9.68
N ARG A 113 5.29 -34.28 -10.46
CA ARG A 113 4.68 -35.23 -11.41
C ARG A 113 5.56 -35.47 -12.63
N LEU A 114 6.05 -34.42 -13.29
CA LEU A 114 6.90 -34.55 -14.48
C LEU A 114 8.20 -35.31 -14.19
N GLU A 115 8.78 -35.16 -13.00
CA GLU A 115 9.94 -35.96 -12.57
C GLU A 115 9.58 -37.44 -12.38
N SER A 116 8.41 -37.74 -11.80
CA SER A 116 7.89 -39.11 -11.68
C SER A 116 7.60 -39.75 -13.04
N ASP A 117 6.93 -39.04 -13.93
CA ASP A 117 6.58 -39.52 -15.28
C ASP A 117 7.83 -39.75 -16.13
N LEU A 118 8.79 -38.81 -16.07
CA LEU A 118 10.08 -38.92 -16.74
C LEU A 118 10.94 -40.06 -16.15
N LYS A 119 10.82 -40.35 -14.86
CA LYS A 119 11.45 -41.53 -14.25
C LYS A 119 10.81 -42.82 -14.76
N SER A 120 9.47 -42.93 -14.74
CA SER A 120 8.78 -44.12 -15.29
C SER A 120 9.17 -44.34 -16.74
N TYR A 121 9.06 -43.31 -17.59
CA TYR A 121 9.44 -43.39 -19.00
C TYR A 121 10.88 -43.87 -19.22
N LYS A 122 11.84 -43.39 -18.41
CA LYS A 122 13.23 -43.88 -18.44
C LYS A 122 13.35 -45.33 -17.99
N ASP A 123 12.61 -45.75 -16.98
CA ASP A 123 12.64 -47.12 -16.45
C ASP A 123 12.02 -48.10 -17.46
N ASP A 124 10.84 -47.77 -18.01
CA ASP A 124 10.14 -48.49 -19.07
C ASP A 124 10.99 -48.61 -20.34
N TYR A 125 11.64 -47.50 -20.76
CA TYR A 125 12.54 -47.51 -21.91
C TYR A 125 13.76 -48.41 -21.70
N ARG A 126 14.40 -48.35 -20.51
CA ARG A 126 15.51 -49.26 -20.18
C ARG A 126 15.06 -50.70 -20.20
N GLU A 127 13.93 -51.03 -19.60
CA GLU A 127 13.40 -52.39 -19.59
C GLU A 127 13.10 -52.90 -21.01
N GLY A 128 12.54 -52.06 -21.88
CA GLY A 128 12.34 -52.36 -23.30
C GLY A 128 13.65 -52.66 -24.05
N VAL A 129 14.68 -51.83 -23.86
CA VAL A 129 16.01 -52.06 -24.45
C VAL A 129 16.63 -53.34 -23.90
N TRP A 130 16.57 -53.58 -22.59
CA TRP A 130 17.10 -54.77 -21.93
C TRP A 130 16.42 -56.06 -22.41
N LYS A 131 15.09 -56.05 -22.59
CA LYS A 131 14.32 -57.13 -23.20
C LYS A 131 14.72 -57.36 -24.65
N SER A 132 14.89 -56.30 -25.44
CA SER A 132 15.23 -56.41 -26.88
C SER A 132 16.62 -56.99 -27.16
N ALA A 133 17.55 -56.90 -26.20
CA ALA A 133 18.89 -57.46 -26.35
C ALA A 133 19.00 -58.95 -25.96
N ALA A 134 17.98 -59.53 -25.32
CA ALA A 134 17.99 -60.96 -24.98
C ALA A 134 17.91 -61.80 -26.27
N GLY A 135 18.83 -62.76 -26.42
CA GLY A 135 19.02 -63.57 -27.63
C GLY A 135 19.96 -62.96 -28.68
N GLU A 136 20.46 -61.74 -28.48
CA GLU A 136 21.45 -61.12 -29.37
C GLU A 136 22.78 -61.91 -29.35
N LYS A 137 23.33 -62.16 -30.54
CA LYS A 137 24.57 -62.93 -30.72
C LYS A 137 25.71 -62.03 -31.14
N LEU A 138 26.86 -62.19 -30.48
CA LEU A 138 28.08 -61.42 -30.67
C LEU A 138 29.23 -62.40 -30.95
N PRO A 139 30.09 -62.16 -31.96
CA PRO A 139 31.20 -63.06 -32.24
C PRO A 139 32.19 -63.12 -31.07
N SER A 140 32.40 -61.99 -30.38
CA SER A 140 33.21 -61.90 -29.17
C SER A 140 32.84 -60.68 -28.33
N LEU A 141 33.00 -60.78 -27.01
CA LEU A 141 32.87 -59.69 -26.05
C LEU A 141 34.17 -59.57 -25.24
N ALA A 142 34.75 -58.36 -25.18
CA ALA A 142 35.93 -58.05 -24.38
C ALA A 142 35.55 -57.14 -23.20
N LEU A 143 36.17 -57.38 -22.04
CA LEU A 143 35.99 -56.59 -20.83
C LEU A 143 37.20 -55.68 -20.56
N LYS A 144 36.98 -54.59 -19.82
CA LYS A 144 38.03 -53.70 -19.27
C LYS A 144 39.06 -54.46 -18.43
N SER A 145 38.68 -55.59 -17.83
CA SER A 145 39.56 -56.49 -17.08
C SER A 145 40.46 -57.38 -17.95
N GLY A 146 40.44 -57.21 -19.28
CA GLY A 146 41.22 -58.03 -20.23
C GLY A 146 40.62 -59.41 -20.51
N ARG A 147 39.57 -59.83 -19.79
CA ARG A 147 38.82 -61.05 -20.09
C ARG A 147 38.09 -60.92 -21.42
N ARG A 148 38.10 -62.00 -22.19
CA ARG A 148 37.37 -62.16 -23.45
C ARG A 148 36.45 -63.38 -23.36
N TYR A 149 35.29 -63.27 -24.01
CA TYR A 149 34.39 -64.39 -24.28
C TYR A 149 34.12 -64.42 -25.79
N ASP A 150 34.07 -65.61 -26.39
CA ASP A 150 33.80 -65.81 -27.81
C ASP A 150 32.51 -66.63 -28.00
N ASN A 151 31.84 -66.46 -29.14
CA ASN A 151 30.51 -67.03 -29.44
C ASN A 151 29.44 -66.68 -28.38
N VAL A 152 29.35 -65.38 -28.06
CA VAL A 152 28.54 -64.86 -26.97
C VAL A 152 27.07 -64.69 -27.40
N THR A 153 26.13 -65.14 -26.56
CA THR A 153 24.71 -64.80 -26.66
C THR A 153 24.27 -64.10 -25.38
N ILE A 154 23.63 -62.93 -25.50
CA ILE A 154 23.06 -62.21 -24.34
C ILE A 154 21.85 -63.00 -23.84
N VAL A 155 21.85 -63.41 -22.58
CA VAL A 155 20.74 -64.14 -21.95
C VAL A 155 19.77 -63.14 -21.30
N ARG A 156 20.28 -62.17 -20.55
CA ARG A 156 19.48 -61.16 -19.84
C ARG A 156 20.30 -59.92 -19.54
N VAL A 157 19.66 -58.75 -19.52
CA VAL A 157 20.24 -57.49 -19.04
C VAL A 157 19.44 -57.01 -17.83
N THR A 158 20.12 -56.54 -16.79
CA THR A 158 19.52 -56.11 -15.51
C THR A 158 20.25 -54.87 -14.97
N ALA A 159 19.68 -54.18 -13.97
CA ALA A 159 20.37 -53.09 -13.27
C ALA A 159 21.74 -53.54 -12.70
N GLY A 160 21.81 -54.75 -12.15
CA GLY A 160 23.03 -55.36 -11.62
C GLY A 160 23.90 -56.09 -12.66
N GLY A 161 23.85 -55.69 -13.93
CA GLY A 161 24.71 -56.23 -14.99
C GLY A 161 24.04 -57.13 -16.03
N MET A 162 24.86 -57.69 -16.91
CA MET A 162 24.44 -58.52 -18.04
C MET A 162 24.84 -59.99 -17.82
N GLU A 163 23.92 -60.89 -18.11
CA GLU A 163 24.12 -62.34 -18.11
C GLU A 163 24.25 -62.82 -19.56
N ILE A 164 25.31 -63.58 -19.84
CA ILE A 164 25.64 -64.12 -21.15
C ILE A 164 25.82 -65.63 -21.11
N SER A 165 25.59 -66.27 -22.26
CA SER A 165 26.09 -67.60 -22.58
C SER A 165 27.26 -67.49 -23.56
N HIS A 166 28.28 -68.32 -23.38
CA HIS A 166 29.44 -68.45 -24.24
C HIS A 166 29.81 -69.93 -24.37
N GLN A 167 30.79 -70.26 -25.21
CA GLN A 167 31.19 -71.64 -25.49
C GLN A 167 31.50 -72.51 -24.25
N ASP A 168 31.97 -71.89 -23.15
CA ASP A 168 32.39 -72.55 -21.92
C ASP A 168 31.32 -72.50 -20.79
N GLY A 169 30.14 -71.90 -21.04
CA GLY A 169 29.02 -71.88 -20.09
C GLY A 169 28.28 -70.55 -19.98
N LEU A 170 27.92 -70.17 -18.75
CA LEU A 170 27.22 -68.93 -18.41
C LEU A 170 28.13 -68.00 -17.59
N ALA A 171 28.09 -66.71 -17.88
CA ALA A 171 28.79 -65.69 -17.11
C ALA A 171 27.90 -64.47 -16.85
N ARG A 172 28.02 -63.89 -15.65
CA ARG A 172 27.47 -62.57 -15.33
C ARG A 172 28.58 -61.54 -15.29
N ILE A 173 28.32 -60.39 -15.89
CA ILE A 173 29.28 -59.32 -16.11
C ILE A 173 28.74 -58.03 -15.47
N SER A 174 29.55 -57.38 -14.65
CA SER A 174 29.19 -56.11 -14.00
C SER A 174 29.12 -54.97 -15.03
N PRO A 175 28.22 -53.97 -14.85
CA PRO A 175 28.25 -52.74 -15.64
C PRO A 175 29.62 -52.06 -15.61
N THR A 176 30.39 -52.17 -14.51
CA THR A 176 31.74 -51.59 -14.36
C THR A 176 32.72 -52.11 -15.40
N ASP A 177 32.63 -53.39 -15.74
CA ASP A 177 33.64 -54.15 -16.48
C ASP A 177 33.44 -54.08 -18.00
N LEU A 178 32.22 -53.71 -18.42
CA LEU A 178 31.86 -53.45 -19.81
C LEU A 178 32.34 -52.07 -20.26
N ASP A 179 32.60 -51.91 -21.56
CA ASP A 179 33.04 -50.63 -22.11
C ASP A 179 31.96 -49.53 -22.05
N ALA A 180 32.35 -48.29 -22.36
CA ALA A 180 31.44 -47.14 -22.36
C ALA A 180 30.32 -47.24 -23.42
N THR A 181 30.50 -48.03 -24.49
CA THR A 181 29.51 -48.28 -25.53
C THR A 181 28.36 -49.12 -24.97
N TRP A 182 28.69 -50.22 -24.28
CA TRP A 182 27.71 -51.08 -23.60
C TRP A 182 27.04 -50.37 -22.43
N GLN A 183 27.79 -49.63 -21.61
CA GLN A 183 27.24 -48.80 -20.53
C GLN A 183 26.22 -47.77 -21.06
N LYS A 184 26.56 -47.06 -22.15
CA LYS A 184 25.67 -46.10 -22.80
C LYS A 184 24.46 -46.78 -23.46
N ARG A 185 24.65 -47.92 -24.13
CA ARG A 185 23.58 -48.69 -24.79
C ARG A 185 22.50 -49.13 -23.81
N PHE A 186 22.89 -49.68 -22.66
CA PHE A 186 21.96 -50.17 -21.64
C PHE A 186 21.55 -49.12 -20.61
N GLN A 187 22.09 -47.90 -20.69
CA GLN A 187 21.83 -46.79 -19.77
C GLN A 187 21.96 -47.20 -18.30
N TRP A 188 23.05 -47.88 -17.94
CA TRP A 188 23.40 -48.07 -16.54
C TRP A 188 23.84 -46.76 -15.93
N ASP A 189 22.99 -46.19 -15.08
CA ASP A 189 23.33 -45.03 -14.26
C ASP A 189 24.30 -45.48 -13.14
N MET A 190 25.59 -45.31 -13.40
CA MET A 190 26.66 -45.64 -12.46
C MET A 190 26.70 -44.72 -11.21
N SER A 191 25.83 -43.70 -11.13
CA SER A 191 25.71 -42.80 -9.98
C SER A 191 24.64 -43.21 -8.97
N GLN A 192 23.72 -44.11 -9.34
CA GLN A 192 22.69 -44.62 -8.43
C GLN A 192 23.13 -45.93 -7.77
N PRO A 193 22.94 -46.10 -6.45
CA PRO A 193 23.21 -47.36 -5.79
C PRO A 193 22.28 -48.46 -6.30
N VAL A 194 22.84 -49.62 -6.63
CA VAL A 194 22.06 -50.81 -7.00
C VAL A 194 21.45 -51.39 -5.72
N HIS A 195 20.14 -51.17 -5.55
CA HIS A 195 19.32 -51.79 -4.51
C HIS A 195 18.85 -53.20 -4.90
#